data_AF-A0A938ILA1-F1
#
_entry.id   AF-A0A938ILA1-F1
#
_cell.length_a   1.000
_cell.length_b   1.000
_cell.length_c   1.000
_cell.angle_alpha   90.00
_cell.angle_beta   90.00
_cell.angle_gamma   90.00
#
_symmetry.space_group_name_H-M   'P 1'
#
loop_
_entity.id
_entity.type
_entity.pdbx_description
1 polymer ?
#
loop_
_entity_poly.entity_id
_entity_poly.type
_entity_poly.pdbx_seq_one_letter_code
_entity_poly.pdbx_strand_id
1 'polypeptide(L)'
;MTVRESDTSGLASGCYQELRTQLDRLGNCVATTRSDPEEILFALRKLQRAMIVRFARELAWHQSRVGQCPWLEPDVRKLESRHDRLMAEVASIQASSDRHPLHVCTRVADLAERLMEHETAERRLYDALASAETVNAL
;
A
#
# COMPACT_ATOMS: atom_id res chain seq x y z
N MET A 1 0.57 25.47 16.87
CA MET A 1 1.42 24.71 15.92
C MET A 1 0.48 23.88 15.07
N THR A 2 0.10 24.40 13.90
CA THR A 2 -0.79 23.71 12.96
C THR A 2 0.05 22.74 12.14
N VAL A 3 -0.18 21.43 12.31
CA VAL A 3 0.28 20.42 11.37
C VAL A 3 -0.39 20.76 10.04
N ARG A 4 0.37 21.28 9.08
CA ARG A 4 -0.16 21.72 7.80
C ARG A 4 -0.70 20.51 7.04
N GLU A 5 -1.92 20.61 6.52
CA GLU A 5 -2.57 19.67 5.59
C GLU A 5 -1.69 19.30 4.37
N SER A 6 -0.64 20.06 4.10
CA SER A 6 0.33 19.82 3.03
C SER A 6 1.31 18.67 3.30
N ASP A 7 1.61 18.35 4.55
CA ASP A 7 2.59 17.29 4.86
C ASP A 7 1.99 15.89 4.73
N THR A 8 0.70 15.74 5.06
CA THR A 8 -0.04 14.47 4.91
C THR A 8 -0.40 14.17 3.45
N SER A 9 -0.84 15.17 2.69
CA SER A 9 -1.18 15.01 1.27
C SER A 9 0.06 14.74 0.40
N GLY A 10 1.19 15.41 0.68
CA GLY A 10 2.44 15.23 -0.08
C GLY A 10 3.13 13.88 0.17
N LEU A 11 3.14 13.39 1.42
CA LEU A 11 3.74 12.10 1.77
C LEU A 11 2.89 10.90 1.30
N ALA A 12 1.55 11.00 1.41
CA ALA A 12 0.65 9.98 0.91
C ALA A 12 0.68 9.89 -0.62
N SER A 13 0.63 11.03 -1.33
CA SER A 13 0.60 11.08 -2.80
C SER A 13 1.90 10.57 -3.46
N GLY A 14 3.07 10.95 -2.94
CA GLY A 14 4.34 10.57 -3.55
C GLY A 14 4.67 9.07 -3.39
N CYS A 15 4.37 8.50 -2.23
CA CYS A 15 4.58 7.08 -1.99
C CYS A 15 3.55 6.20 -2.71
N TYR A 16 2.30 6.66 -2.88
CA TYR A 16 1.31 5.96 -3.71
C TYR A 16 1.68 5.97 -5.19
N GLN A 17 2.23 7.08 -5.68
CA GLN A 17 2.67 7.18 -7.06
C GLN A 17 3.82 6.21 -7.36
N GLU A 18 4.76 6.04 -6.44
CA GLU A 18 5.82 5.02 -6.56
C GLU A 18 5.24 3.60 -6.55
N LEU A 19 4.33 3.30 -5.61
CA LEU A 19 3.67 1.99 -5.51
C LEU A 19 2.89 1.65 -6.79
N ARG A 20 2.12 2.62 -7.30
CA ARG A 20 1.37 2.52 -8.56
C ARG A 20 2.28 2.38 -9.77
N THR A 21 3.40 3.09 -9.81
CA THR A 21 4.42 2.94 -10.87
C THR A 21 5.01 1.52 -10.89
N GLN A 22 5.29 0.94 -9.71
CA GLN A 22 5.78 -0.44 -9.65
C GLN A 22 4.69 -1.46 -10.01
N LEU A 23 3.43 -1.20 -9.65
CA LEU A 23 2.28 -2.02 -10.07
C LEU A 23 2.04 -1.97 -11.58
N ASP A 24 2.10 -0.79 -12.20
CA ASP A 24 1.96 -0.63 -13.65
C ASP A 24 3.09 -1.35 -14.39
N ARG A 25 4.33 -1.27 -13.88
CA ARG A 25 5.47 -2.03 -14.41
C ARG A 25 5.26 -3.54 -14.31
N LEU A 26 4.77 -4.02 -13.17
CA LEU A 26 4.43 -5.42 -12.97
C LEU A 26 3.32 -5.87 -13.93
N GLY A 27 2.26 -5.08 -14.08
CA GLY A 27 1.18 -5.32 -15.04
C GLY A 27 1.68 -5.40 -16.48
N ASN A 28 2.59 -4.50 -16.87
CA ASN A 28 3.21 -4.52 -18.20
C ASN A 28 4.13 -5.74 -18.40
N CYS A 29 4.91 -6.11 -17.38
CA CYS A 29 5.74 -7.31 -17.43
C CYS A 29 4.84 -8.52 -17.69
N VAL A 30 3.77 -8.68 -16.90
CA VAL A 30 2.80 -9.78 -17.00
C VAL A 30 2.03 -9.79 -18.33
N ALA A 31 1.67 -8.63 -18.87
CA ALA A 31 0.93 -8.53 -20.12
C ALA A 31 1.76 -8.96 -21.35
N THR A 32 3.08 -8.87 -21.27
CA THR A 32 3.97 -9.36 -22.33
C THR A 32 4.28 -10.84 -22.10
N THR A 33 3.94 -11.73 -23.03
CA THR A 33 4.25 -13.19 -22.97
C THR A 33 5.75 -13.54 -22.97
N ARG A 34 6.62 -12.54 -22.84
CA ARG A 34 8.08 -12.61 -22.82
C ARG A 34 8.69 -12.15 -21.49
N SER A 35 7.90 -11.97 -20.44
CA SER A 35 8.37 -11.47 -19.14
C SER A 35 9.55 -12.31 -18.65
N ASP A 36 10.70 -11.66 -18.46
CA ASP A 36 11.84 -12.26 -17.82
C ASP A 36 11.52 -12.43 -16.31
N PRO A 37 11.61 -13.66 -15.75
CA PRO A 37 11.44 -13.88 -14.31
C PRO A 37 12.32 -12.96 -13.45
N GLU A 38 13.50 -12.57 -13.93
CA GLU A 38 14.39 -11.63 -13.22
C GLU A 38 13.80 -10.22 -13.15
N GLU A 39 13.13 -9.76 -14.22
CA GLU A 39 12.48 -8.45 -14.26
C GLU A 39 11.27 -8.39 -13.31
N ILE A 40 10.47 -9.46 -13.28
CA ILE A 40 9.35 -9.59 -12.34
C ILE A 40 9.86 -9.58 -10.89
N LEU A 41 10.91 -10.35 -10.60
CA LEU A 41 11.55 -10.38 -9.28
C LEU A 41 12.09 -9.01 -8.87
N PHE A 42 12.73 -8.31 -9.79
CA PHE A 42 13.27 -6.98 -9.54
C PHE A 42 12.16 -5.97 -9.23
N ALA A 43 11.07 -5.99 -9.99
CA ALA A 43 9.90 -5.15 -9.76
C ALA A 43 9.20 -5.49 -8.42
N LEU A 44 9.06 -6.78 -8.09
CA LEU A 44 8.52 -7.22 -6.79
C LEU A 44 9.37 -6.75 -5.61
N ARG A 45 10.71 -6.77 -5.72
CA ARG A 45 11.61 -6.25 -4.67
C ARG A 45 11.47 -4.74 -4.49
N LYS A 46 11.29 -4.00 -5.60
CA LYS A 46 11.03 -2.55 -5.53
C LYS A 46 9.69 -2.25 -4.88
N LEU A 47 8.65 -2.97 -5.28
CA LEU A 47 7.32 -2.87 -4.68
C LEU A 47 7.38 -3.13 -3.17
N GLN A 48 8.05 -4.21 -2.75
CA GLN A 48 8.22 -4.55 -1.33
C GLN A 48 8.88 -3.41 -0.54
N ARG A 49 9.94 -2.80 -1.07
CA ARG A 49 10.61 -1.67 -0.42
C ARG A 49 9.71 -0.45 -0.30
N ALA A 50 8.95 -0.14 -1.37
CA ALA A 50 7.99 0.95 -1.35
C ALA A 50 6.89 0.72 -0.30
N MET A 51 6.36 -0.52 -0.23
CA MET A 51 5.36 -0.93 0.78
C MET A 51 5.89 -0.79 2.20
N ILE A 52 7.10 -1.25 2.51
CA ILE A 52 7.70 -1.13 3.85
C ILE A 52 7.73 0.34 4.30
N VAL A 53 8.26 1.23 3.45
CA VAL A 53 8.38 2.65 3.79
C VAL A 53 7.00 3.29 3.95
N ARG A 54 6.03 2.94 3.08
CA ARG A 54 4.67 3.49 3.13
C ARG A 54 3.92 3.03 4.37
N PHE A 55 3.83 1.72 4.59
CA PHE A 55 3.10 1.12 5.71
C PHE A 55 3.67 1.60 7.04
N ALA A 56 4.99 1.74 7.18
CA ALA A 56 5.60 2.27 8.39
C ALA A 56 5.17 3.74 8.66
N ARG A 57 5.15 4.59 7.62
CA ARG A 57 4.73 5.99 7.74
C ARG A 57 3.24 6.11 8.06
N GLU A 58 2.43 5.28 7.43
CA GLU A 58 0.98 5.21 7.62
C GLU A 58 0.61 4.85 9.06
N LEU A 59 1.22 3.79 9.58
CA LEU A 59 0.99 3.34 10.94
C LEU A 59 1.45 4.37 11.96
N ALA A 60 2.62 4.97 11.77
CA ALA A 60 3.10 6.05 12.63
C ALA A 60 2.13 7.24 12.63
N TRP A 61 1.60 7.61 11.47
CA TRP A 61 0.61 8.68 11.35
C TRP A 61 -0.69 8.33 12.08
N HIS A 62 -1.27 7.16 11.81
CA HIS A 62 -2.51 6.73 12.46
C HIS A 62 -2.35 6.60 13.97
N GLN A 63 -1.27 5.99 14.45
CA GLN A 63 -0.98 5.84 15.88
C GLN A 63 -0.87 7.19 16.60
N SER A 64 -0.32 8.23 15.93
CA SER A 64 -0.28 9.58 16.49
C SER A 64 -1.68 10.20 16.69
N ARG A 65 -2.69 9.73 15.95
CA ARG A 65 -4.06 10.24 15.98
C ARG A 65 -5.02 9.42 16.83
N VAL A 66 -4.72 8.15 17.10
CA VAL A 66 -5.55 7.29 17.97
C VAL A 66 -5.78 7.92 19.35
N GLY A 67 -4.79 8.64 19.91
CA GLY A 67 -4.96 9.33 21.19
C GLY A 67 -5.99 10.46 21.18
N GLN A 68 -6.24 11.08 20.02
CA GLN A 68 -7.23 12.16 19.84
C GLN A 68 -8.58 11.62 19.31
N CYS A 69 -8.54 10.49 18.59
CA CYS A 69 -9.69 9.86 17.97
C CYS A 69 -9.69 8.34 18.27
N PRO A 70 -10.09 7.92 19.49
CA PRO A 70 -10.02 6.50 19.89
C PRO A 70 -10.90 5.58 19.04
N TRP A 71 -11.96 6.11 18.44
CA TRP A 71 -12.87 5.37 17.55
C TRP A 71 -12.18 4.86 16.28
N LEU A 72 -10.99 5.35 15.93
CA LEU A 72 -10.19 4.86 14.80
C LEU A 72 -9.44 3.56 15.11
N GLU A 73 -9.20 3.25 16.38
CA GLU A 73 -8.36 2.12 16.79
C GLU A 73 -8.73 0.79 16.11
N PRO A 74 -10.03 0.42 16.00
CA PRO A 74 -10.42 -0.81 15.31
C PRO A 74 -10.02 -0.82 13.83
N ASP A 75 -10.11 0.32 13.14
CA ASP A 75 -9.80 0.42 11.72
C ASP A 75 -8.29 0.49 11.46
N VAL A 76 -7.53 1.14 12.35
CA VAL A 76 -6.05 1.11 12.33
C VAL A 76 -5.54 -0.33 12.50
N ARG A 77 -6.09 -1.10 13.44
CA ARG A 77 -5.71 -2.52 13.59
C ARG A 77 -6.06 -3.38 12.37
N LYS A 78 -7.20 -3.12 11.71
CA LYS A 78 -7.55 -3.80 10.45
C LYS A 78 -6.56 -3.46 9.35
N LEU A 79 -6.09 -2.21 9.31
CA LEU A 79 -5.13 -1.70 8.35
C LEU A 79 -3.74 -2.30 8.57
N GLU A 80 -3.26 -2.38 9.81
CA GLU A 80 -2.07 -3.16 10.22
C GLU A 80 -2.16 -4.61 9.72
N SER A 81 -3.28 -5.28 10.01
CA SER A 81 -3.51 -6.66 9.59
C SER A 81 -3.57 -6.84 8.06
N ARG A 82 -3.87 -5.78 7.30
CA ARG A 82 -3.85 -5.79 5.83
C ARG A 82 -2.42 -5.60 5.31
N HIS A 83 -1.65 -4.70 5.92
CA HIS A 83 -0.23 -4.51 5.60
C HIS A 83 0.55 -5.83 5.72
N ASP A 84 0.38 -6.54 6.84
CA ASP A 84 1.06 -7.81 7.08
C ASP A 84 0.72 -8.86 6.02
N ARG A 85 -0.57 -8.94 5.63
CA ARG A 85 -1.04 -9.86 4.59
C ARG A 85 -0.45 -9.53 3.22
N LEU A 86 -0.44 -8.25 2.83
CA LEU A 86 0.14 -7.80 1.56
C LEU A 86 1.66 -8.04 1.52
N MET A 87 2.36 -7.79 2.63
CA MET A 87 3.79 -8.08 2.76
C MET A 87 4.10 -9.58 2.66
N ALA A 88 3.29 -10.42 3.31
CA ALA A 88 3.42 -11.87 3.22
C ALA A 88 3.13 -12.39 1.80
N GLU A 89 2.16 -11.78 1.11
CA GLU A 89 1.81 -12.12 -0.27
C GLU A 89 2.95 -11.80 -1.24
N VAL A 90 3.56 -10.61 -1.14
CA VAL A 90 4.76 -10.24 -1.92
C VAL A 90 5.90 -11.23 -1.67
N ALA A 91 6.21 -11.53 -0.40
CA ALA A 91 7.26 -12.48 -0.05
C ALA A 91 6.97 -13.89 -0.60
N SER A 92 5.70 -14.32 -0.56
CA SER A 92 5.27 -15.61 -1.10
C SER A 92 5.36 -15.67 -2.63
N ILE A 93 5.10 -14.58 -3.33
CA ILE A 93 5.27 -14.50 -4.79
C ILE A 93 6.76 -14.58 -5.14
N GLN A 94 7.61 -13.81 -4.45
CA GLN A 94 9.06 -13.83 -4.61
C GLN A 94 9.64 -15.23 -4.38
N ALA A 95 9.19 -15.95 -3.33
CA ALA A 95 9.63 -17.31 -3.04
C ALA A 95 9.13 -18.38 -4.04
N SER A 96 8.21 -18.01 -4.94
CA SER A 96 7.65 -18.89 -5.97
C SER A 96 8.02 -18.47 -7.39
N SER A 97 8.92 -17.48 -7.53
CA SER A 97 9.27 -16.84 -8.80
C SER A 97 9.89 -17.78 -9.84
N ASP A 98 10.48 -18.86 -9.35
CA ASP A 98 11.15 -19.95 -10.04
C ASP A 98 10.15 -21.04 -10.50
N ARG A 99 8.87 -20.89 -10.16
CA ARG A 99 7.76 -21.69 -10.70
C ARG A 99 7.25 -21.09 -12.02
N HIS A 100 6.43 -21.87 -12.74
CA HIS A 100 5.93 -21.54 -14.09
C HIS A 100 5.54 -20.04 -14.23
N PRO A 101 6.10 -19.30 -15.21
CA PRO A 101 5.95 -17.84 -15.31
C PRO A 101 4.51 -17.32 -15.26
N LEU A 102 3.58 -18.05 -15.92
CA LEU A 102 2.15 -17.73 -15.91
C LEU A 102 1.53 -17.73 -14.50
N HIS A 103 1.97 -18.62 -13.60
CA HIS A 103 1.45 -18.68 -12.24
C HIS A 103 1.91 -17.48 -11.41
N VAL A 104 3.18 -17.08 -11.56
CA VAL A 104 3.72 -15.87 -10.93
C VAL A 104 2.96 -14.64 -11.44
N CYS A 105 2.69 -14.58 -12.74
CA CYS A 105 1.93 -13.51 -13.37
C CYS A 105 0.52 -13.33 -12.81
N THR A 106 -0.24 -14.42 -12.66
CA THR A 106 -1.59 -14.36 -12.06
C THR A 106 -1.54 -13.84 -10.63
N ARG A 107 -0.61 -14.34 -9.81
CA ARG A 107 -0.48 -13.89 -8.42
C ARG A 107 -0.06 -12.43 -8.30
N VAL A 108 0.74 -11.94 -9.24
CA VAL A 108 1.12 -10.52 -9.32
C VAL A 108 -0.11 -9.66 -9.64
N ALA A 109 -0.98 -10.11 -10.55
CA ALA A 109 -2.22 -9.42 -10.87
C ALA A 109 -3.18 -9.37 -9.65
N ASP A 110 -3.36 -10.49 -8.95
CA ASP A 110 -4.17 -10.56 -7.73
C ASP A 110 -3.64 -9.63 -6.63
N LEU A 111 -2.32 -9.58 -6.45
CA LEU A 111 -1.66 -8.66 -5.52
C LEU A 111 -1.92 -7.19 -5.90
N ALA A 112 -1.88 -6.86 -7.19
CA ALA A 112 -2.15 -5.51 -7.68
C ALA A 112 -3.59 -5.06 -7.35
N GLU A 113 -4.56 -5.94 -7.56
CA GLU A 113 -5.97 -5.68 -7.22
C GLU A 113 -6.13 -5.40 -5.72
N ARG A 114 -5.54 -6.22 -4.87
CA ARG A 114 -5.59 -6.05 -3.41
C ARG A 114 -4.93 -4.76 -2.92
N LEU A 115 -3.84 -4.34 -3.57
CA LEU A 115 -3.20 -3.06 -3.27
C LEU A 115 -4.10 -1.87 -3.64
N MET A 116 -4.84 -1.94 -4.74
CA MET A 116 -5.83 -0.91 -5.11
C MET A 116 -7.02 -0.85 -4.13
N GLU A 117 -7.51 -2.02 -3.70
CA GLU A 117 -8.56 -2.10 -2.67
C GLU A 117 -8.10 -1.52 -1.33
N HIS A 118 -6.84 -1.78 -0.97
CA HIS A 118 -6.22 -1.25 0.23
C HIS A 118 -6.09 0.28 0.17
N GLU A 119 -5.63 0.84 -0.96
CA GLU A 119 -5.60 2.30 -1.20
C GLU A 119 -6.98 2.93 -1.01
N THR A 120 -8.01 2.31 -1.59
CA THR A 120 -9.38 2.81 -1.48
C THR A 120 -9.87 2.81 -0.03
N ALA A 121 -9.52 1.79 0.75
CA ALA A 121 -9.90 1.70 2.15
C ALA A 121 -9.15 2.71 3.03
N GLU A 122 -7.86 2.93 2.78
CA GLU A 122 -7.07 3.93 3.48
C GLU A 122 -7.61 5.35 3.20
N ARG A 123 -7.93 5.65 1.93
CA ARG A 123 -8.48 6.97 1.56
C ARG A 123 -9.77 7.30 2.31
N ARG A 124 -10.65 6.31 2.51
CA ARG A 124 -11.86 6.49 3.31
C ARG A 124 -11.57 6.84 4.77
N LEU A 125 -10.50 6.30 5.35
CA LEU A 125 -10.08 6.63 6.72
C LEU A 125 -9.53 8.06 6.80
N TYR A 126 -8.76 8.50 5.81
CA TYR A 126 -8.32 9.88 5.71
C TYR A 126 -9.50 10.86 5.59
N ASP A 127 -10.48 10.56 4.73
CA ASP A 127 -11.65 11.41 4.54
C ASP A 127 -12.51 11.50 5.82
N ALA A 128 -12.66 10.37 6.54
CA ALA A 128 -13.36 10.33 7.83
C ALA A 128 -12.62 11.16 8.91
N LEU A 129 -11.29 11.09 8.94
CA LEU A 129 -10.44 11.88 9.84
C LEU A 129 -10.53 13.37 9.55
N ALA A 130 -10.39 13.77 8.29
CA ALA A 130 -10.52 15.17 7.88
C ALA A 130 -11.90 15.74 8.24
N SER A 131 -12.95 14.95 8.05
CA SER A 131 -14.32 15.33 8.44
C SER A 131 -14.45 15.52 9.95
N ALA A 132 -13.88 14.62 10.76
CA ALA A 132 -13.92 14.71 12.21
C ALA A 132 -13.12 15.91 12.76
N GLU A 133 -11.96 16.21 12.16
CA GLU A 133 -11.17 17.40 12.52
C GLU A 133 -11.87 18.70 12.15
N THR A 134 -12.57 18.74 11.02
CA THR A 134 -13.36 19.90 10.60
C THR A 134 -14.51 20.18 11.57
N VAL A 135 -15.20 19.14 12.04
CA VAL A 135 -16.30 19.27 13.02
C VAL A 135 -15.77 19.75 14.39
N ASN A 136 -14.60 19.28 14.83
CA ASN A 136 -14.00 19.71 16.10
C ASN A 136 -13.36 21.10 16.06
N ALA A 137 -13.16 21.68 14.87
CA ALA A 137 -12.61 23.03 14.70
C ALA A 137 -13.68 24.14 14.67
N LEU A 138 -14.97 23.77 14.67
CA LEU A 138 -16.15 24.65 14.74
C LEU A 138 -16.71 24.70 16.16
#